data_AF-A0AAX0LTM8-F1
#
_entry.id   AF-A0AAX0LTM8-F1
#
_cell.length_a   1.000
_cell.length_b   1.000
_cell.length_c   1.000
_cell.angle_alpha   90.00
_cell.angle_beta   90.00
_cell.angle_gamma   90.00
#
_symmetry.space_group_name_H-M   'P 1'
#
loop_
_entity.id
_entity.type
_entity.pdbx_description
1 polymer ?
#
loop_
_entity_poly.entity_id
_entity_poly.type
_entity_poly.pdbx_seq_one_letter_code
_entity_poly.pdbx_strand_id
1 'polypeptide(L)'
;IDTYHNNIIDEVTVRLLNHIDVQRIIILAPFQISKLKSLSPLLFVNRKEQLMNLLSLIIDEKISYQKPNVALSHNQLKLVNSIINQQNINDITKSLNISEQTLRIQKFNIMLKLKLRRISDLVTLKISPYF
;
A
#
# COMPACT_ATOMS: atom_id res chain seq x y z
N ILE A 1 10.64 -1.94 7.92
CA ILE A 1 9.40 -1.30 8.42
C ILE A 1 8.26 -2.29 8.21
N ASP A 2 7.58 -2.67 9.28
CA ASP A 2 6.40 -3.54 9.22
C ASP A 2 5.13 -2.69 9.20
N THR A 3 4.28 -2.87 8.20
CA THR A 3 3.04 -2.10 8.03
C THR A 3 1.79 -2.90 8.40
N TYR A 4 1.93 -4.07 9.04
CA TYR A 4 0.79 -4.87 9.46
C TYR A 4 -0.06 -4.15 10.52
N HIS A 5 -1.38 -4.08 10.29
CA HIS A 5 -2.41 -3.47 11.16
C HIS A 5 -2.33 -1.96 11.44
N ASN A 6 -1.23 -1.29 11.10
CA ASN A 6 -1.03 0.15 11.36
C ASN A 6 -1.16 1.01 10.08
N ASN A 7 -1.97 0.60 9.09
CA ASN A 7 -1.97 1.11 7.71
C ASN A 7 -2.30 2.59 7.50
N ILE A 8 -1.41 3.47 7.92
CA ILE A 8 -1.17 4.67 7.15
C ILE A 8 0.34 4.83 7.15
N ILE A 9 0.99 4.62 5.99
CA ILE A 9 2.17 5.44 5.69
C ILE A 9 1.63 6.87 5.64
N ASP A 10 1.46 7.44 6.82
CA ASP A 10 0.91 8.75 7.09
C ASP A 10 1.96 9.79 6.79
N GLU A 11 1.58 11.05 6.89
CA GLU A 11 2.54 12.11 6.66
C GLU A 11 3.76 11.99 7.57
N VAL A 12 3.61 11.48 8.79
CA VAL A 12 4.72 11.28 9.73
C VAL A 12 5.69 10.23 9.20
N THR A 13 5.19 9.07 8.78
CA THR A 13 6.01 8.00 8.19
C THR A 13 6.66 8.45 6.90
N VAL A 14 5.94 9.17 6.02
CA VAL A 14 6.52 9.75 4.79
C VAL A 14 7.64 10.73 5.12
N ARG A 15 7.44 11.60 6.12
CA ARG A 15 8.48 12.54 6.57
C ARG A 15 9.69 11.77 7.09
N LEU A 16 9.50 10.76 7.93
CA LEU A 16 10.57 9.92 8.45
C LEU A 16 11.36 9.23 7.30
N LEU A 17 10.66 8.66 6.32
CA LEU A 17 11.28 8.06 5.13
C LEU A 17 12.10 9.03 4.28
N ASN A 18 11.82 10.33 4.34
CA ASN A 18 12.59 11.36 3.64
C ASN A 18 13.85 11.81 4.41
N HIS A 19 13.95 11.55 5.71
CA HIS A 19 15.08 11.96 6.55
C HIS A 19 16.04 10.81 6.88
N ILE A 20 15.65 9.56 6.56
CA ILE A 20 16.52 8.40 6.73
C ILE A 20 17.47 8.30 5.54
N ASP A 21 18.76 8.30 5.83
CA ASP A 21 19.83 8.04 4.86
C ASP A 21 20.41 6.63 5.09
N VAL A 22 19.91 5.68 4.31
CA VAL A 22 20.34 4.27 4.33
C VAL A 22 20.47 3.72 2.91
N GLN A 23 21.21 2.62 2.75
CA GLN A 23 21.39 1.99 1.43
C GLN A 23 20.07 1.52 0.80
N ARG A 24 19.11 1.05 1.61
CA ARG A 24 17.76 0.67 1.19
C ARG A 24 16.80 0.58 2.38
N ILE A 25 15.52 0.77 2.12
CA ILE A 25 14.44 0.63 3.09
C ILE A 25 13.55 -0.53 2.65
N ILE A 26 13.43 -1.55 3.50
CA ILE A 26 12.55 -2.70 3.27
C ILE A 26 11.23 -2.46 4.00
N ILE A 27 10.13 -2.44 3.24
CA ILE A 27 8.76 -2.32 3.71
C ILE A 27 8.08 -3.67 3.56
N LEU A 28 7.58 -4.22 4.67
CA LEU A 28 6.85 -5.49 4.67
C LEU A 28 5.39 -5.25 4.32
N ALA A 29 5.08 -5.22 3.03
CA ALA A 29 3.74 -5.04 2.50
C ALA A 29 3.53 -5.87 1.21
N PRO A 30 2.34 -6.46 1.01
CA PRO A 30 2.04 -7.28 -0.17
C PRO A 30 1.73 -6.46 -1.44
N PHE A 31 1.84 -5.14 -1.38
CA PHE A 31 1.60 -4.20 -2.48
C PHE A 31 2.58 -3.03 -2.41
N GLN A 32 2.77 -2.35 -3.55
CA GLN A 32 3.55 -1.12 -3.63
C GLN A 32 2.68 0.10 -3.33
N ILE A 33 3.24 1.07 -2.60
CA ILE A 33 2.68 2.42 -2.49
C ILE A 33 3.34 3.32 -3.54
N SER A 34 2.58 3.64 -4.58
CA SER A 34 3.04 4.50 -5.67
C SER A 34 3.21 5.94 -5.22
N LYS A 35 4.24 6.61 -5.76
CA LYS A 35 4.63 8.01 -5.48
C LYS A 35 5.06 8.28 -4.03
N LEU A 36 5.44 7.26 -3.27
CA LEU A 36 6.09 7.44 -1.98
C LEU A 36 7.48 8.07 -2.20
N LYS A 37 7.70 9.28 -1.67
CA LYS A 37 8.98 9.96 -1.74
C LYS A 37 9.88 9.44 -0.61
N SER A 38 11.11 9.07 -0.96
CA SER A 38 12.20 8.73 -0.04
C SER A 38 13.52 8.99 -0.75
N LEU A 39 14.55 9.37 0.02
CA LEU A 39 15.93 9.51 -0.49
C LEU A 39 16.54 8.14 -0.77
N SER A 40 16.21 7.15 0.06
CA SER A 40 16.70 5.78 -0.06
C SER A 40 15.80 4.92 -0.98
N PRO A 41 16.36 3.92 -1.68
CA PRO A 41 15.59 2.93 -2.42
C PRO A 41 14.58 2.19 -1.54
N LEU A 42 13.34 2.09 -2.00
CA LEU A 42 12.25 1.41 -1.28
C LEU A 42 11.96 0.03 -1.91
N LEU A 43 12.08 -1.03 -1.10
CA LEU A 43 11.72 -2.40 -1.47
C LEU A 43 10.45 -2.81 -0.73
N PHE A 44 9.46 -3.33 -1.46
CA PHE A 44 8.20 -3.81 -0.90
C PHE A 44 8.20 -5.33 -0.95
N VAL A 45 8.25 -5.97 0.22
CA VAL A 45 8.37 -7.42 0.34
C VAL A 45 7.12 -7.96 1.02
N ASN A 46 6.58 -9.04 0.47
CA ASN A 46 5.43 -9.70 1.09
C ASN A 46 5.84 -10.27 2.44
N ARG A 47 5.04 -10.07 3.50
CA ARG A 47 5.31 -10.66 4.82
C ARG A 47 5.42 -12.19 4.78
N LYS A 48 4.77 -12.83 3.81
CA LYS A 48 4.82 -14.28 3.60
C LYS A 48 6.08 -14.76 2.85
N GLU A 49 6.99 -13.85 2.53
CA GLU A 49 8.27 -14.20 1.91
C GLU A 49 9.08 -15.14 2.80
N GLN A 50 9.87 -16.03 2.20
CA GLN A 50 10.72 -16.95 2.96
C GLN A 50 11.82 -16.18 3.70
N LEU A 51 12.13 -16.59 4.93
CA LEU A 51 13.13 -15.92 5.77
C LEU A 51 14.49 -15.81 5.09
N MET A 52 14.92 -16.86 4.36
CA MET A 52 16.18 -16.85 3.62
C MET A 52 16.22 -15.75 2.56
N ASN A 53 15.13 -15.53 1.83
CA ASN A 53 15.02 -14.45 0.84
C ASN A 53 15.02 -13.07 1.51
N LEU A 54 14.42 -12.94 2.70
CA LEU A 54 14.46 -11.69 3.46
C LEU A 54 15.88 -11.39 3.97
N LEU A 55 16.58 -12.39 4.51
CA LEU A 55 17.95 -12.26 4.99
C LEU A 55 18.91 -11.87 3.85
N SER A 56 18.79 -12.52 2.70
CA SER A 56 19.60 -12.17 1.54
C SER A 56 19.34 -10.73 1.04
N LEU A 57 18.10 -10.24 1.12
CA LEU A 57 17.77 -8.85 0.76
C LEU A 57 18.39 -7.83 1.73
N ILE A 58 18.58 -8.22 3.00
CA ILE A 58 19.24 -7.41 4.03
C ILE A 58 20.76 -7.43 3.83
N ILE A 59 21.34 -8.58 3.50
CA ILE A 59 22.79 -8.80 3.37
C ILE A 59 23.32 -8.43 1.97
N ASP A 60 22.43 -8.08 1.04
CA ASP A 60 22.73 -7.70 -0.34
C ASP A 60 23.35 -8.85 -1.19
N GLU A 61 23.02 -10.09 -0.85
CA GLU A 61 23.29 -11.22 -1.73
C GLU A 61 22.42 -11.11 -2.99
N LYS A 62 22.99 -11.42 -4.15
CA LYS A 62 22.38 -11.28 -5.50
C LYS A 62 21.12 -12.14 -5.68
N ILE A 63 20.02 -11.82 -5.02
CA ILE A 63 18.71 -12.41 -5.25
C ILE A 63 17.87 -11.49 -6.14
N SER A 64 17.08 -12.12 -7.01
CA SER A 64 16.07 -11.44 -7.81
C SER A 64 14.94 -10.97 -6.91
N TYR A 65 14.97 -9.69 -6.53
CA TYR A 65 13.83 -9.03 -5.88
C TYR A 65 12.62 -9.07 -6.81
N GLN A 66 11.54 -9.72 -6.36
CA GLN A 66 10.27 -9.71 -7.07
C GLN A 66 9.40 -8.56 -6.57
N LYS A 67 9.21 -7.58 -7.44
CA LYS A 67 8.34 -6.44 -7.17
C LYS A 67 6.88 -6.89 -7.05
N PRO A 68 6.10 -6.37 -6.07
CA PRO A 68 4.69 -6.67 -5.97
C PRO A 68 3.92 -6.29 -7.25
N ASN A 69 3.02 -7.18 -7.68
CA ASN A 69 2.21 -6.99 -8.89
C ASN A 69 1.14 -5.89 -8.75
N VAL A 70 0.84 -5.48 -7.51
CA VAL A 70 -0.19 -4.48 -7.22
C VAL A 70 0.49 -3.20 -6.73
N ALA A 71 0.13 -2.08 -7.35
CA ALA A 71 0.55 -0.75 -6.92
C ALA A 71 -0.67 0.16 -6.71
N LEU A 72 -0.81 0.67 -5.49
CA LEU A 72 -1.87 1.60 -5.09
C LEU A 72 -1.27 2.97 -4.79
N SER A 73 -1.98 4.05 -5.09
CA SER A 73 -1.56 5.38 -4.63
C SER A 73 -1.97 5.59 -3.18
N HIS A 74 -1.36 6.58 -2.52
CA HIS A 74 -1.74 6.96 -1.16
C HIS A 74 -3.25 7.28 -1.03
N ASN A 75 -3.83 7.98 -2.01
CA ASN A 75 -5.27 8.26 -2.03
C ASN A 75 -6.11 7.00 -2.27
N GLN A 76 -5.62 6.06 -3.09
CA GLN A 76 -6.30 4.78 -3.30
C GLN A 76 -6.26 3.92 -2.03
N LEU A 77 -5.16 3.94 -1.28
CA LEU A 77 -5.04 3.26 0.01
C LEU A 77 -6.00 3.83 1.04
N LYS A 78 -6.03 5.16 1.20
CA LYS A 78 -6.99 5.84 2.07
C LYS A 78 -8.43 5.46 1.72
N LEU A 79 -8.77 5.47 0.43
CA LEU A 79 -10.10 5.09 -0.05
C LEU A 79 -10.44 3.62 0.21
N VAL A 80 -9.50 2.69 0.00
CA VAL A 80 -9.71 1.26 0.30
C VAL A 80 -9.93 1.05 1.79
N ASN A 81 -9.11 1.68 2.64
CA ASN A 81 -9.26 1.62 4.09
C ASN A 81 -10.62 2.19 4.54
N SER A 82 -11.02 3.35 4.02
CA SER A 82 -12.35 3.93 4.26
C SER A 82 -13.51 3.00 3.86
N ILE A 83 -13.37 2.28 2.74
CA ILE A 83 -14.39 1.32 2.28
C ILE A 83 -14.46 0.09 3.18
N ILE A 84 -13.32 -0.46 3.59
CA ILE A 84 -13.25 -1.62 4.48
C ILE A 84 -13.84 -1.29 5.86
N ASN A 85 -13.57 -0.09 6.36
CA ASN A 85 -14.16 0.44 7.59
C ASN A 85 -15.61 0.93 7.44
N GLN A 86 -16.24 0.69 6.29
CA GLN A 86 -17.66 1.01 6.03
C GLN A 86 -18.01 2.50 6.25
N GLN A 87 -17.08 3.42 5.98
CA GLN A 87 -17.35 4.85 6.09
C GLN A 87 -18.38 5.31 5.05
N ASN A 88 -19.21 6.30 5.42
CA ASN A 88 -20.23 6.82 4.51
C ASN A 88 -19.58 7.52 3.30
N ILE A 89 -20.25 7.48 2.16
CA ILE A 89 -19.80 8.12 0.92
C ILE A 89 -19.46 9.61 1.15
N ASN A 90 -20.29 10.32 1.91
CA ASN A 90 -20.09 11.73 2.24
C ASN A 90 -18.84 11.99 3.08
N ASP A 91 -18.51 11.08 4.00
CA ASP A 91 -17.33 11.21 4.85
C ASP A 91 -16.06 10.96 4.03
N ILE A 92 -16.12 10.00 3.10
CA ILE A 92 -15.02 9.68 2.18
C ILE A 92 -14.75 10.82 1.19
N THR A 93 -15.79 11.39 0.59
CA THR A 93 -15.63 12.52 -0.36
C THR A 93 -15.06 13.75 0.33
N LYS A 94 -15.50 14.03 1.56
CA LYS A 94 -14.94 15.11 2.39
C LYS A 94 -13.49 14.83 2.81
N SER A 95 -13.17 13.63 3.29
CA SER A 95 -11.82 13.31 3.77
C SER A 95 -10.77 13.33 2.65
N LEU A 96 -11.16 12.92 1.44
CA LEU A 96 -10.29 12.92 0.26
C LEU A 96 -10.37 14.21 -0.57
N ASN A 97 -11.28 15.12 -0.23
CA ASN A 97 -11.59 16.33 -0.99
C ASN A 97 -11.86 16.05 -2.48
N ILE A 98 -12.77 15.11 -2.76
CA ILE A 98 -13.15 14.69 -4.12
C ILE A 98 -14.67 14.71 -4.32
N SER A 99 -15.11 14.81 -5.58
CA SER A 99 -16.53 14.65 -5.92
C SER A 99 -16.97 13.18 -5.86
N GLU A 100 -18.28 12.96 -5.73
CA GLU A 100 -18.85 11.60 -5.83
C GLU A 100 -18.55 10.93 -7.18
N GLN A 101 -18.52 11.69 -8.27
CA GLN A 101 -18.20 11.16 -9.59
C GLN A 101 -16.75 10.67 -9.63
N THR A 102 -15.81 11.44 -9.06
CA THR A 102 -14.42 11.01 -8.91
C THR A 102 -14.31 9.78 -8.02
N LEU A 103 -15.10 9.70 -6.93
CA LEU A 103 -15.14 8.52 -6.07
C LEU A 103 -15.56 7.25 -6.84
N ARG A 104 -16.61 7.33 -7.66
CA ARG A 104 -17.07 6.20 -8.49
C ARG A 104 -15.99 5.72 -9.45
N ILE A 105 -15.30 6.65 -10.12
CA ILE A 105 -14.20 6.34 -11.03
C ILE A 105 -13.03 5.69 -10.27
N GLN A 106 -12.67 6.20 -9.08
CA GLN A 106 -11.58 5.62 -8.29
C GLN A 106 -11.92 4.21 -7.79
N LYS A 107 -13.16 3.96 -7.34
CA LYS A 107 -13.63 2.61 -6.98
C LYS A 107 -13.47 1.64 -8.14
N PHE A 108 -13.88 2.05 -9.35
CA PHE A 108 -13.72 1.24 -10.55
C PHE A 108 -12.25 0.96 -10.89
N ASN A 109 -11.38 1.97 -10.82
CA ASN A 109 -9.94 1.81 -11.08
C ASN A 109 -9.26 0.85 -10.09
N ILE A 110 -9.65 0.90 -8.82
CA ILE A 110 -9.14 -0.04 -7.80
C ILE A 110 -9.64 -1.45 -8.09
N MET A 111 -10.92 -1.61 -8.44
CA MET A 111 -11.46 -2.91 -8.83
C MET A 111 -10.69 -3.52 -10.00
N LEU A 112 -10.40 -2.73 -11.05
CA LEU A 112 -9.59 -3.20 -12.19
C LEU A 112 -8.18 -3.62 -11.77
N LYS A 113 -7.48 -2.79 -10.99
CA LYS A 113 -6.12 -3.10 -10.51
C LYS A 113 -6.07 -4.38 -9.68
N LEU A 114 -7.09 -4.62 -8.86
CA LEU A 114 -7.17 -5.78 -7.98
C LEU A 114 -7.92 -6.97 -8.59
N LYS A 115 -8.36 -6.84 -9.86
CA LYS A 115 -9.14 -7.84 -10.60
C LYS A 115 -10.42 -8.28 -9.85
N LEU A 116 -11.11 -7.32 -9.23
CA LEU A 116 -12.33 -7.55 -8.47
C LEU A 116 -13.58 -7.38 -9.35
N ARG A 117 -14.61 -8.20 -9.08
CA ARG A 117 -15.93 -8.05 -9.70
C ARG A 117 -16.80 -7.05 -8.97
N ARG A 118 -16.69 -6.98 -7.64
CA ARG A 118 -17.40 -6.02 -6.79
C ARG A 118 -16.43 -5.37 -5.83
N ILE A 119 -16.69 -4.11 -5.48
CA ILE A 119 -15.86 -3.41 -4.48
C ILE A 119 -15.94 -4.07 -3.10
N SER A 120 -17.07 -4.71 -2.78
CA SER A 120 -17.25 -5.50 -1.55
C SER A 120 -16.26 -6.64 -1.44
N ASP A 121 -15.77 -7.17 -2.56
CA ASP A 121 -14.83 -8.30 -2.58
C ASP A 121 -13.46 -7.90 -2.02
N LEU A 122 -13.20 -6.59 -1.80
CA LEU A 122 -11.99 -6.09 -1.14
C LEU A 122 -11.72 -6.81 0.19
N VAL A 123 -12.77 -7.06 0.99
CA VAL A 123 -12.65 -7.72 2.31
C VAL A 123 -12.20 -9.18 2.20
N THR A 124 -12.41 -9.80 1.03
CA THR A 124 -12.03 -11.20 0.78
C THR A 124 -10.60 -11.35 0.29
N LEU A 125 -9.93 -10.25 -0.06
CA LEU A 125 -8.56 -10.30 -0.52
C LEU A 125 -7.60 -10.69 0.61
N LYS A 126 -6.59 -11.49 0.27
CA LYS A 126 -5.48 -11.82 1.19
C LYS A 126 -4.71 -10.59 1.69
N ILE A 127 -4.84 -9.46 0.98
CA ILE A 127 -4.24 -8.18 1.33
C ILE A 127 -5.17 -7.30 2.18
N SER A 128 -6.44 -7.69 2.42
CA SER A 128 -7.39 -6.94 3.23
C SER A 128 -6.91 -6.61 4.65
N PRO A 129 -6.18 -7.49 5.36
CA PRO A 129 -5.63 -7.15 6.69
C PRO A 129 -4.53 -6.07 6.68
N TYR A 130 -4.09 -5.67 5.48
CA TYR A 130 -3.10 -4.62 5.22
C TYR A 130 -3.76 -3.34 4.70
N PHE A 131 -5.07 -3.19 4.88
CA PHE A 131 -5.75 -1.92 4.68
C PHE A 131 -6.29 -1.39 5.99
#